data_AF-A0A1A6FGI1-F1
#
_entry.id   AF-A0A1A6FGI1-F1
#
_cell.length_a   1.000
_cell.length_b   1.000
_cell.length_c   1.000
_cell.angle_alpha   90.00
_cell.angle_beta   90.00
_cell.angle_gamma   90.00
#
_symmetry.space_group_name_H-M   'P 1'
#
loop_
_entity.id
_entity.type
_entity.pdbx_description
1 polymer ?
#
loop_
_entity_poly.entity_id
_entity_poly.type
_entity_poly.pdbx_seq_one_letter_code
_entity_poly.pdbx_strand_id
1 'polypeptide(L)'
;MSDSAKELAQLKAMHGSAVLLKEGGQPVALLPTFGFTAAGGKAFRMDLLLVPFMHSGYVTRLFFERQIADRGSNWTQHRLVERNWWAPSWNYVPASLRWTQMLLAHLRAVE
;
A
#
# COMPACT_ATOMS: atom_id res chain seq x y z
N MET A 1 0.64 6.66 18.62
CA MET A 1 -0.26 6.16 17.54
C MET A 1 -0.70 7.39 16.77
N SER A 2 -0.44 7.47 15.46
CA SER A 2 -0.98 8.59 14.70
C SER A 2 -2.49 8.45 14.58
N ASP A 3 -3.19 9.58 14.61
CA ASP A 3 -4.62 9.63 14.33
C ASP A 3 -4.85 9.21 12.88
N SER A 4 -5.45 8.03 12.68
CA SER A 4 -5.70 7.47 11.35
C SER A 4 -6.61 8.34 10.48
N ALA A 5 -7.47 9.16 11.08
CA ALA A 5 -8.27 10.12 10.33
C ALA A 5 -7.39 11.23 9.74
N LYS A 6 -6.39 11.70 10.50
CA LYS A 6 -5.41 12.68 10.03
C LYS A 6 -4.51 12.12 8.93
N GLU A 7 -4.02 10.89 9.10
CA GLU A 7 -3.22 10.22 8.06
C GLU A 7 -4.03 9.99 6.78
N LEU A 8 -5.29 9.55 6.90
CA LEU A 8 -6.18 9.42 5.75
C LEU A 8 -6.41 10.76 5.06
N ALA A 9 -6.62 11.86 5.80
CA ALA A 9 -6.81 13.18 5.21
C ALA A 9 -5.62 13.61 4.34
N GLN A 10 -4.39 13.26 4.75
CA GLN A 10 -3.19 13.51 3.95
C GLN A 10 -3.15 12.64 2.69
N LEU A 11 -3.53 11.37 2.77
CA LEU A 11 -3.68 10.52 1.59
C LEU A 11 -4.75 11.06 0.63
N LYS A 12 -5.87 11.57 1.15
CA LYS A 12 -6.95 12.17 0.34
C LYS A 12 -6.48 13.41 -0.41
N ALA A 13 -5.54 14.18 0.15
CA ALA A 13 -4.94 15.31 -0.57
C ALA A 13 -4.11 14.85 -1.78
N MET A 14 -3.51 13.65 -1.74
CA MET A 14 -2.81 13.04 -2.89
C MET A 14 -3.77 12.28 -3.83
N HIS A 15 -4.81 11.67 -3.27
CA HIS A 15 -5.74 10.80 -3.96
C HIS A 15 -7.11 10.83 -3.29
N GLY A 16 -8.01 11.68 -3.80
CA GLY A 16 -9.28 12.03 -3.15
C GLY A 16 -10.22 10.86 -2.84
N SER A 17 -10.11 9.76 -3.59
CA SER A 17 -10.89 8.52 -3.39
C SER A 17 -10.34 7.61 -2.30
N ALA A 18 -9.29 7.99 -1.55
CA ALA A 18 -8.76 7.18 -0.46
C ALA A 18 -9.83 6.90 0.62
N VAL A 19 -9.92 5.65 1.07
CA VAL A 19 -10.91 5.20 2.06
C VAL A 19 -10.20 4.54 3.24
N LEU A 20 -10.65 4.86 4.46
CA LEU A 20 -10.20 4.17 5.67
C LEU A 20 -11.06 2.93 5.88
N LEU A 21 -10.41 1.78 5.96
CA LEU A 21 -11.03 0.49 6.28
C LEU A 21 -10.39 -0.08 7.55
N LYS A 22 -10.80 -1.28 7.94
CA LYS A 22 -10.20 -2.02 9.06
C LYS A 22 -9.87 -3.44 8.66
N GLU A 23 -8.74 -3.93 9.15
CA GLU A 23 -8.33 -5.34 9.12
C GLU A 23 -7.98 -5.75 10.55
N GLY A 24 -8.63 -6.79 11.10
CA GLY A 24 -8.42 -7.18 12.50
C GLY A 24 -8.66 -6.05 13.51
N GLY A 25 -9.54 -5.09 13.18
CA GLY A 25 -9.79 -3.89 14.00
C GLY A 25 -8.76 -2.76 13.84
N GLN A 26 -7.66 -2.99 13.12
CA GLN A 26 -6.62 -1.99 12.86
C GLN A 26 -6.88 -1.21 11.56
N PRO A 27 -6.56 0.09 11.54
CA PRO A 27 -6.82 0.96 10.40
C PRO A 27 -5.91 0.65 9.20
N VAL A 28 -6.52 0.54 8.02
CA VAL A 28 -5.82 0.38 6.73
C VAL A 28 -6.38 1.39 5.73
N ALA A 29 -5.57 1.80 4.74
CA ALA A 29 -6.02 2.75 3.72
C ALA A 29 -6.15 2.07 2.36
N LEU A 30 -7.37 2.04 1.83
CA LEU A 30 -7.63 1.67 0.44
C LEU A 30 -7.43 2.90 -0.45
N LEU A 31 -6.71 2.73 -1.55
CA LEU A 31 -6.45 3.74 -2.58
C LEU A 31 -7.00 3.19 -3.91
N PRO A 32 -8.29 3.41 -4.22
CA PRO A 32 -8.91 2.83 -5.41
C PRO A 32 -8.35 3.42 -6.69
N THR A 33 -8.05 2.59 -7.70
CA THR A 33 -7.69 3.10 -9.04
C THR A 33 -6.51 4.09 -8.97
N PHE A 34 -5.54 3.83 -8.08
CA PHE A 34 -4.39 4.69 -7.85
C PHE A 34 -3.42 4.62 -9.04
N GLY A 35 -3.05 5.79 -9.57
CA GLY A 35 -2.10 5.91 -10.67
C GLY A 35 -0.66 6.01 -10.16
N PHE A 36 0.24 5.19 -10.70
CA PHE A 36 1.67 5.24 -10.40
C PHE A 36 2.49 4.78 -11.60
N THR A 37 3.78 5.08 -11.57
CA THR A 37 4.74 4.62 -12.57
C THR A 37 5.53 3.45 -12.01
N ALA A 38 5.70 2.42 -12.83
CA ALA A 38 6.61 1.31 -12.56
C ALA A 38 7.85 1.40 -13.47
N ALA A 39 8.92 0.65 -13.21
CA ALA A 39 10.14 0.68 -14.05
C ALA A 39 9.89 0.51 -15.54
N GLY A 40 10.80 1.08 -16.31
CA GLY A 40 10.60 1.33 -17.73
C GLY A 40 9.63 2.48 -17.98
N GLY A 41 9.24 3.25 -16.95
CA GLY A 41 8.36 4.40 -17.08
C GLY A 41 6.90 4.03 -17.40
N LYS A 42 6.51 2.76 -17.18
CA LYS A 42 5.18 2.28 -17.54
C LYS A 42 4.15 2.76 -16.52
N ALA A 43 3.11 3.45 -17.00
CA ALA A 43 2.00 3.88 -16.17
C ALA A 43 1.10 2.69 -15.81
N PHE A 44 0.76 2.58 -14.53
CA PHE A 44 -0.19 1.62 -14.00
C PHE A 44 -1.32 2.33 -13.26
N ARG A 45 -2.47 1.66 -13.23
CA ARG A 45 -3.64 2.06 -12.47
C ARG A 45 -4.32 0.82 -11.91
N MET A 46 -4.40 0.73 -10.59
CA MET A 46 -5.05 -0.37 -9.88
C MET A 46 -5.33 0.04 -8.44
N ASP A 47 -6.12 -0.76 -7.73
CA ASP A 47 -6.30 -0.53 -6.31
C ASP A 47 -5.03 -0.89 -5.53
N LEU A 48 -4.74 -0.06 -4.51
CA LEU A 48 -3.70 -0.33 -3.52
C LEU A 48 -4.29 -0.36 -2.11
N LEU A 49 -3.73 -1.17 -1.23
CA LEU A 49 -4.08 -1.20 0.19
C LEU A 49 -2.82 -1.01 1.04
N LEU A 50 -2.75 0.13 1.72
CA LEU A 50 -1.68 0.43 2.66
C LEU A 50 -2.02 -0.15 4.03
N VAL A 51 -1.13 -1.01 4.53
CA VAL A 51 -1.20 -1.63 5.85
C VAL A 51 -0.06 -1.06 6.71
N PRO A 52 -0.36 -0.07 7.59
CA PRO A 52 0.65 0.70 8.32
C PRO A 52 1.04 0.07 9.66
N PHE A 53 0.95 -1.24 9.76
CA PHE A 53 1.27 -2.03 10.95
C PHE A 53 1.84 -3.39 10.54
N MET A 54 2.33 -4.13 11.54
CA MET A 54 2.96 -5.44 11.33
C MET A 54 1.99 -6.41 10.66
N HIS A 55 2.33 -6.90 9.47
CA HIS A 55 1.54 -7.90 8.74
C HIS A 55 2.46 -8.82 7.93
N SER A 56 2.20 -10.14 7.99
CA SER A 56 2.97 -11.18 7.28
C SER A 56 4.50 -11.05 7.44
N GLY A 57 4.99 -10.63 8.63
CA GLY A 57 6.42 -10.48 8.92
C GLY A 57 7.07 -9.15 8.51
N TYR A 58 6.29 -8.19 8.00
CA TYR A 58 6.77 -6.85 7.64
C TYR A 58 6.10 -5.80 8.52
N VAL A 59 6.87 -4.82 9.02
CA VAL A 59 6.39 -3.78 9.95
C VAL A 59 5.34 -2.85 9.33
N THR A 60 5.33 -2.73 8.00
CA THR A 60 4.30 -2.09 7.18
C THR A 60 4.31 -2.77 5.80
N ARG A 61 3.19 -2.75 5.06
CA ARG A 61 3.12 -3.29 3.69
C ARG A 61 2.22 -2.46 2.79
N LEU A 62 2.53 -2.48 1.50
CA LEU A 62 1.63 -2.07 0.43
C LEU A 62 1.20 -3.30 -0.36
N PHE A 63 -0.11 -3.43 -0.53
CA PHE A 63 -0.76 -4.48 -1.29
C PHE A 63 -1.32 -3.92 -2.59
N PHE A 64 -1.28 -4.71 -3.65
CA PHE A 64 -1.67 -4.40 -5.01
C PHE A 64 -2.77 -5.35 -5.46
N GLU A 65 -3.73 -4.86 -6.22
CA GLU A 65 -4.83 -5.65 -6.80
C GLU A 65 -4.32 -6.84 -7.64
N ARG A 66 -3.22 -6.63 -8.36
CA ARG A 66 -2.59 -7.62 -9.24
C ARG A 66 -1.07 -7.47 -9.23
N GLN A 67 -0.37 -8.54 -9.57
CA GLN A 67 1.08 -8.48 -9.78
C GLN A 67 1.43 -7.58 -10.97
N ILE A 68 2.61 -6.99 -10.92
CA ILE A 68 3.23 -6.32 -12.06
C ILE A 68 4.24 -7.30 -12.65
N ALA A 69 4.00 -7.72 -13.89
CA ALA A 69 4.89 -8.62 -14.62
C ALA A 69 6.32 -8.05 -14.74
N ASP A 70 7.29 -8.95 -14.90
CA ASP A 70 8.71 -8.63 -15.08
C ASP A 70 9.34 -7.86 -13.92
N ARG A 71 8.77 -7.99 -12.72
CA ARG A 71 9.35 -7.50 -11.46
C ARG A 71 10.06 -8.62 -10.72
N GLY A 72 11.36 -8.47 -10.52
CA GLY A 72 12.19 -9.42 -9.77
C GLY A 72 11.91 -9.51 -8.26
N SER A 73 10.87 -8.84 -7.75
CA SER A 73 10.44 -8.99 -6.37
C SER A 73 9.59 -10.24 -6.21
N ASN A 74 9.87 -11.07 -5.20
CA ASN A 74 8.99 -12.18 -4.86
C ASN A 74 7.62 -11.64 -4.44
N TRP A 75 6.60 -11.85 -5.27
CA TRP A 75 5.22 -11.48 -4.97
C TRP A 75 4.52 -12.62 -4.24
N THR A 76 3.81 -12.29 -3.17
CA THR A 76 3.03 -13.26 -2.39
C THR A 76 1.57 -12.82 -2.34
N GLN A 77 0.65 -13.78 -2.41
CA GLN A 77 -0.78 -13.53 -2.32
C GLN A 77 -1.23 -13.53 -0.86
N HIS A 78 -2.11 -12.60 -0.49
CA HIS A 78 -2.70 -12.48 0.84
C HIS A 78 -4.19 -12.16 0.70
N ARG A 79 -5.01 -12.56 1.67
CA ARG A 79 -6.41 -12.16 1.75
C ARG A 79 -6.58 -11.15 2.89
N LEU A 80 -7.01 -9.93 2.56
CA LEU A 80 -7.28 -8.84 3.51
C LEU A 80 -8.52 -8.10 3.05
N VAL A 81 -9.33 -7.63 4.01
CA VAL A 81 -10.54 -6.86 3.76
C VAL A 81 -11.45 -7.56 2.73
N GLU A 82 -11.63 -8.86 2.92
CA GLU A 82 -12.40 -9.77 2.05
C GLU A 82 -11.97 -9.84 0.58
N ARG A 83 -10.77 -9.38 0.23
CA ARG A 83 -10.23 -9.45 -1.13
C ARG A 83 -8.86 -10.09 -1.18
N ASN A 84 -8.53 -10.70 -2.32
CA ASN A 84 -7.19 -11.18 -2.61
C ASN A 84 -6.31 -10.02 -3.07
N TRP A 85 -5.09 -10.00 -2.56
CA TRP A 85 -4.09 -8.97 -2.79
C TRP A 85 -2.73 -9.59 -3.05
N TRP A 86 -1.88 -8.85 -3.74
CA TRP A 86 -0.49 -9.21 -4.01
C TRP A 86 0.43 -8.21 -3.34
N ALA A 87 1.48 -8.66 -2.69
CA ALA A 87 2.50 -7.76 -2.14
C ALA A 87 3.89 -8.27 -2.49
N PRO A 88 4.78 -7.40 -3.01
CA PRO A 88 6.18 -7.75 -3.20
C PRO A 88 6.86 -7.87 -1.83
N SER A 89 7.98 -8.58 -1.79
CA SER A 89 8.91 -8.53 -0.67
C SER A 89 9.63 -7.18 -0.65
N TRP A 90 9.18 -6.26 0.20
CA TRP A 90 9.79 -4.95 0.41
C TRP A 90 9.80 -4.63 1.90
N ASN A 91 10.96 -4.28 2.44
CA ASN A 91 11.15 -4.07 3.89
C ASN A 91 11.82 -2.72 4.16
N TYR A 92 12.12 -2.45 5.44
CA TYR A 92 12.77 -1.22 5.92
C TYR A 92 11.92 0.04 5.70
N VAL A 93 10.59 -0.10 5.73
CA VAL A 93 9.63 1.01 5.74
C VAL A 93 9.06 1.16 7.17
N PRO A 94 9.57 2.09 8.00
CA PRO A 94 9.19 2.19 9.40
C PRO A 94 7.71 2.56 9.60
N ALA A 95 7.07 1.97 10.60
CA ALA A 95 5.70 2.31 11.00
C ALA A 95 5.56 3.72 11.62
N SER A 96 6.66 4.41 11.89
CA SER A 96 6.69 5.81 12.36
C SER A 96 6.51 6.83 11.23
N LEU A 97 6.60 6.42 9.96
CA LEU A 97 6.39 7.29 8.83
C LEU A 97 4.91 7.71 8.72
N ARG A 98 4.68 8.91 8.20
CA ARG A 98 3.35 9.32 7.74
C ARG A 98 2.90 8.40 6.61
N TRP A 99 1.60 8.14 6.48
CA TRP A 99 1.08 7.21 5.48
C TRP A 99 1.41 7.62 4.05
N THR A 100 1.48 8.92 3.76
CA THR A 100 1.93 9.43 2.46
C THR A 100 3.37 9.06 2.15
N GLN A 101 4.27 9.21 3.12
CA GLN A 101 5.69 8.83 3.00
C GLN A 101 5.85 7.31 2.91
N MET A 102 5.07 6.57 3.69
CA MET A 102 5.04 5.12 3.70
C MET A 102 4.59 4.55 2.34
N LEU A 103 3.54 5.12 1.75
CA LEU A 103 3.07 4.78 0.41
C LEU A 103 4.18 4.99 -0.63
N LEU A 104 4.79 6.18 -0.66
CA LEU A 104 5.88 6.48 -1.60
C LEU A 104 7.09 5.56 -1.41
N ALA A 105 7.44 5.23 -0.15
CA ALA A 105 8.53 4.32 0.14
C ALA A 105 8.26 2.89 -0.37
N HIS A 106 7.02 2.42 -0.31
CA HIS A 106 6.62 1.11 -0.85
C HIS A 106 6.50 1.10 -2.38
N LEU A 107 6.09 2.21 -3.01
CA LEU A 107 6.02 2.30 -4.48
C LEU A 107 7.39 2.11 -5.14
N ARG A 108 8.49 2.43 -4.45
CA ARG A 108 9.86 2.12 -4.91
C ARG A 108 10.13 0.64 -5.17
N ALA A 109 9.33 -0.27 -4.58
CA ALA A 109 9.43 -1.70 -4.86
C ALA A 109 9.01 -2.05 -6.30
N VAL A 110 8.27 -1.17 -6.96
CA VAL A 110 7.69 -1.39 -8.28
C VAL A 110 8.03 -0.31 -9.30
N GLU A 111 8.57 0.83 -8.87
CA GLU A 111 9.25 1.83 -9.73
C GLU A 111 10.43 1.23 -10.50
#